data_AF-A0A2K4IBQ2-F1
#
_entry.id   AF-A0A2K4IBQ2-F1
#
_cell.length_a   1.000
_cell.length_b   1.000
_cell.length_c   1.000
_cell.angle_alpha   90.00
_cell.angle_beta   90.00
_cell.angle_gamma   90.00
#
_symmetry.space_group_name_H-M   'P 1'
#
loop_
_entity.id
_entity.type
_entity.pdbx_description
1 polymer ?
#
loop_
_entity_poly.entity_id
_entity_poly.type
_entity_poly.pdbx_seq_one_letter_code
_entity_poly.pdbx_strand_id
1 'polypeptide(L)'
;MNNPTIDGLSRKALEQALLAMKRIYQAGYDQIIEAGGQCDTPEYMMAGDPTARELRALLDAPALARQDPVAIPDGYCIMPKRLTAENGAKALLLGEFKVEVTNECPDCGELDEPNEHCEICDGEGEYSQRHTISWDQIKFIYSKAVEGLRLKPHQGISGQEGLTFKYRDPASSEVRIVGLTKAEVEEGMQDTLHEKLTAQLCQCEPVGETNVADCNCNDYAAEFERVADQAGQRPPVTVILPDRKGPHEYRDASYTQTCMANEWNACIDAITYRWG
;
A
#
# COMPACT_ATOMS: atom_id res chain seq x y z
N MET A 1 19.12 -0.17 2.18
CA MET A 1 18.74 -0.17 0.74
C MET A 1 17.69 -1.25 0.56
N ASN A 2 16.42 -0.92 0.85
CA ASN A 2 15.35 -1.91 0.89
C ASN A 2 14.63 -1.89 -0.46
N ASN A 3 14.88 -2.92 -1.25
CA ASN A 3 14.32 -3.11 -2.56
C ASN A 3 12.92 -3.73 -2.40
N PRO A 4 11.82 -3.03 -2.75
CA PRO A 4 10.49 -3.56 -2.56
C PRO A 4 10.25 -4.75 -3.52
N THR A 5 9.78 -5.84 -2.94
CA THR A 5 9.42 -7.07 -3.64
C THR A 5 7.96 -6.98 -4.05
N ILE A 6 7.68 -6.99 -5.34
CA ILE A 6 6.33 -7.19 -5.89
C ILE A 6 6.31 -8.66 -6.33
N ASP A 7 5.43 -9.48 -5.75
CA ASP A 7 5.25 -10.90 -6.09
C ASP A 7 6.53 -11.76 -6.11
N GLY A 8 7.36 -11.66 -5.06
CA GLY A 8 8.56 -12.50 -4.90
C GLY A 8 9.75 -12.14 -5.80
N LEU A 9 9.58 -11.23 -6.77
CA LEU A 9 10.63 -10.72 -7.63
C LEU A 9 10.97 -9.27 -7.24
N SER A 10 12.24 -9.02 -6.92
CA SER A 10 12.67 -7.66 -6.58
C SER A 10 12.64 -6.77 -7.83
N ARG A 11 12.25 -5.49 -7.70
CA ARG A 11 12.28 -4.52 -8.82
C ARG A 11 13.61 -4.52 -9.58
N LYS A 12 14.72 -4.61 -8.84
CA LYS A 12 16.08 -4.76 -9.39
C LYS A 12 16.24 -6.00 -10.28
N ALA A 13 15.60 -7.11 -9.96
CA ALA A 13 15.62 -8.31 -10.79
C ALA A 13 14.87 -8.10 -12.11
N LEU A 14 13.75 -7.37 -12.08
CA LEU A 14 13.00 -6.98 -13.29
C LEU A 14 13.82 -6.01 -14.16
N GLU A 15 14.47 -5.02 -13.55
CA GLU A 15 15.38 -4.09 -14.25
C GLU A 15 16.57 -4.83 -14.88
N GLN A 16 17.14 -5.80 -14.16
CA GLN A 16 18.22 -6.65 -14.67
C GLN A 16 17.76 -7.54 -15.84
N ALA A 17 16.56 -8.11 -15.77
CA ALA A 17 15.99 -8.91 -16.85
C ALA A 17 15.76 -8.07 -18.12
N LEU A 18 15.17 -6.88 -17.98
CA LEU A 18 14.95 -5.95 -19.10
C LEU A 18 16.29 -5.53 -19.74
N LEU A 19 17.30 -5.25 -18.91
CA LEU A 19 18.64 -4.90 -19.38
C LEU A 19 19.32 -6.06 -20.11
N ALA A 20 19.17 -7.29 -19.62
CA ALA A 20 19.71 -8.48 -20.28
C ALA A 20 19.06 -8.68 -21.66
N MET A 21 17.74 -8.55 -21.75
CA MET A 21 17.03 -8.59 -23.04
C MET A 21 17.55 -7.51 -23.99
N LYS A 22 17.70 -6.26 -23.53
CA LYS A 22 18.25 -5.18 -24.37
C LYS A 22 19.60 -5.52 -24.97
N ARG A 23 20.49 -6.16 -24.21
CA ARG A 23 21.81 -6.59 -24.68
C ARG A 23 21.72 -7.66 -25.78
N ILE A 24 20.76 -8.58 -25.67
CA ILE A 24 20.54 -9.63 -26.68
C ILE A 24 20.08 -9.00 -28.00
N TYR A 25 19.08 -8.12 -27.96
CA TYR A 25 18.60 -7.42 -29.15
C TYR A 25 19.69 -6.55 -29.79
N GLN A 26 20.51 -5.88 -28.97
CA GLN A 26 21.64 -5.10 -29.48
C GLN A 26 22.66 -5.98 -30.19
N ALA A 27 23.06 -7.12 -29.59
CA ALA A 27 24.03 -8.02 -30.19
C ALA A 27 23.53 -8.62 -31.52
N GLY A 28 22.24 -8.97 -31.61
CA GLY A 28 21.64 -9.45 -32.85
C GLY A 28 21.57 -8.37 -33.93
N TYR A 29 21.20 -7.14 -33.55
CA TYR A 29 21.21 -6.00 -34.46
C TYR A 29 22.60 -5.74 -35.03
N ASP A 30 23.63 -5.67 -34.18
CA ASP A 30 25.01 -5.41 -34.59
C ASP A 30 25.49 -6.45 -35.61
N GLN A 31 25.21 -7.74 -35.37
CA GLN A 31 25.56 -8.83 -36.29
C GLN A 31 24.86 -8.70 -37.66
N ILE A 32 23.57 -8.36 -37.68
CA ILE A 32 22.82 -8.22 -38.94
C ILE A 32 23.37 -7.03 -39.75
N ILE A 33 23.67 -5.92 -39.09
CA ILE A 33 24.25 -4.75 -39.75
C ILE A 33 25.67 -5.04 -40.26
N GLU A 34 26.51 -5.74 -39.49
CA GLU A 34 27.84 -6.16 -39.92
C GLU A 34 27.80 -7.10 -41.14
N ALA A 35 26.78 -7.95 -41.24
CA ALA A 35 26.54 -8.81 -42.40
C ALA A 35 25.98 -8.07 -43.63
N GLY A 36 25.78 -6.74 -43.54
CA GLY A 36 25.20 -5.92 -44.60
C GLY A 36 23.68 -6.06 -44.74
N GLY A 37 23.02 -6.64 -43.74
CA GLY A 37 21.57 -6.73 -43.67
C GLY A 37 20.91 -5.44 -43.20
N GLN A 38 19.59 -5.40 -43.26
CA GLN A 38 18.79 -4.31 -42.71
C GLN A 38 17.86 -4.85 -41.62
N CYS A 39 17.90 -4.23 -40.45
CA CYS A 39 17.15 -4.60 -39.27
C CYS A 39 16.55 -3.36 -38.61
N ASP A 40 15.37 -3.52 -38.01
CA ASP A 40 14.78 -2.47 -37.17
C ASP A 40 15.64 -2.25 -35.92
N THR A 41 15.52 -1.07 -35.31
CA THR A 41 16.30 -0.75 -34.10
C THR A 41 15.93 -1.69 -32.94
N PRO A 42 16.89 -2.02 -32.05
CA PRO A 42 16.65 -2.83 -30.86
C PRO A 42 15.47 -2.33 -30.00
N GLU A 43 15.33 -1.02 -29.85
CA GLU A 43 14.22 -0.40 -29.14
C GLU A 43 12.85 -0.73 -29.78
N TYR A 44 12.77 -0.70 -31.10
CA TYR A 44 11.55 -1.00 -31.85
C TYR A 44 11.21 -2.49 -31.76
N MET A 45 12.20 -3.37 -31.90
CA MET A 45 12.03 -4.82 -31.73
C MET A 45 11.56 -5.16 -30.30
N MET A 46 12.15 -4.54 -29.28
CA MET A 46 11.72 -4.71 -27.89
C MET A 46 10.35 -4.10 -27.59
N ALA A 47 9.86 -3.14 -28.37
CA ALA A 47 8.51 -2.61 -28.20
C ALA A 47 7.45 -3.60 -28.68
N GLY A 48 7.77 -4.40 -29.70
CA GLY A 48 6.91 -5.47 -30.22
C GLY A 48 6.97 -6.77 -29.40
N ASP A 49 8.01 -6.96 -28.59
CA ASP A 49 8.19 -8.18 -27.80
C ASP A 49 7.22 -8.26 -26.60
N PRO A 50 6.43 -9.33 -26.46
CA PRO A 50 5.45 -9.47 -25.39
C PRO A 50 6.09 -9.54 -24.00
N THR A 51 7.26 -10.18 -23.87
CA THR A 51 7.99 -10.31 -22.59
C THR A 51 8.52 -8.94 -22.14
N ALA A 52 9.10 -8.16 -23.05
CA ALA A 52 9.58 -6.82 -22.76
C ALA A 52 8.44 -5.87 -22.37
N ARG A 53 7.26 -6.02 -22.98
CA ARG A 53 6.05 -5.29 -22.60
C ARG A 53 5.57 -5.65 -21.22
N GLU A 54 5.52 -6.94 -20.87
CA GLU A 54 5.14 -7.40 -19.53
C GLU A 54 6.12 -6.90 -18.45
N LEU A 55 7.43 -7.01 -18.69
CA LEU A 55 8.45 -6.50 -17.76
C LEU A 55 8.34 -4.98 -17.55
N ARG A 56 8.11 -4.21 -18.62
CA ARG A 56 7.85 -2.75 -18.51
C ARG A 56 6.57 -2.47 -17.75
N ALA A 57 5.48 -3.18 -18.05
CA ALA A 57 4.22 -3.02 -17.35
C ALA A 57 4.34 -3.33 -15.84
N LEU A 58 5.16 -4.31 -15.45
CA LEU A 58 5.44 -4.61 -14.04
C LEU A 58 6.31 -3.54 -13.35
N LEU A 59 7.22 -2.90 -14.09
CA LEU A 59 8.05 -1.80 -13.58
C LEU A 59 7.29 -0.47 -13.49
N ASP A 60 6.39 -0.23 -14.44
CA ASP A 60 5.53 0.95 -14.55
C ASP A 60 4.25 0.81 -13.74
N ALA A 61 3.91 -0.40 -13.32
CA ALA A 61 2.81 -0.64 -12.39
C ALA A 61 3.04 0.26 -11.17
N PRO A 62 2.07 1.13 -10.82
CA PRO A 62 2.19 1.94 -9.63
C PRO A 62 2.41 0.98 -8.49
N ALA A 63 3.59 1.06 -7.86
CA ALA A 63 3.94 0.27 -6.70
C ALA A 63 2.75 0.40 -5.74
N LEU A 64 1.99 -0.69 -5.59
CA LEU A 64 0.77 -0.72 -4.80
C LEU A 64 1.07 -0.05 -3.46
N ALA A 65 0.53 1.15 -3.30
CA ALA A 65 0.71 2.03 -2.15
C ALA A 65 2.13 2.06 -1.58
N ARG A 66 3.00 2.93 -2.12
CA ARG A 66 3.91 3.67 -1.23
C ARG A 66 3.02 4.50 -0.30
N GLN A 67 2.58 3.88 0.79
CA GLN A 67 2.04 4.62 1.92
C GLN A 67 3.16 5.55 2.36
N ASP A 68 2.92 6.86 2.35
CA ASP A 68 3.81 7.81 2.98
C ASP A 68 4.18 7.27 4.37
N PRO A 69 5.45 7.40 4.81
CA PRO A 69 5.86 6.89 6.11
C PRO A 69 4.91 7.48 7.14
N VAL A 70 4.13 6.61 7.81
CA VAL A 70 3.25 7.03 8.89
C VAL A 70 4.10 7.81 9.86
N ALA A 71 3.82 9.10 10.02
CA ALA A 71 4.53 9.95 10.96
C ALA A 71 4.19 9.48 12.37
N ILE A 72 5.10 8.72 12.98
CA ILE A 72 4.97 8.23 14.35
C ILE A 72 5.46 9.36 15.26
N PRO A 73 4.64 9.87 16.20
CA PRO A 73 5.08 10.89 17.15
C PRO A 73 6.27 10.42 17.99
N ASP A 74 7.08 11.37 18.46
CA ASP A 74 8.22 11.07 19.34
C ASP A 74 7.77 10.33 20.59
N GLY A 75 8.48 9.25 20.94
CA GLY A 75 8.13 8.36 22.04
C GLY A 75 7.11 7.27 21.71
N TYR A 76 6.59 7.21 20.48
CA TYR A 76 5.70 6.14 20.00
C TYR A 76 6.44 5.19 19.04
N CYS A 77 5.93 3.96 18.93
CA CYS A 77 6.38 2.98 17.94
C CYS A 77 5.17 2.25 17.32
N ILE A 78 5.40 1.58 16.19
CA ILE A 78 4.38 0.71 15.58
C ILE A 78 4.36 -0.62 16.34
N MET A 79 3.18 -0.99 16.83
CA MET A 79 2.93 -2.25 17.52
C MET A 79 1.75 -3.00 16.88
N PRO A 80 1.74 -4.35 16.92
CA PRO A 80 0.68 -5.14 16.33
C PRO A 80 -0.64 -4.98 17.11
N LYS A 81 -1.78 -4.96 16.43
CA LYS A 81 -3.09 -4.84 17.12
C LYS A 81 -3.44 -6.03 18.02
N ARG A 82 -2.84 -7.19 17.78
CA ARG A 82 -3.10 -8.45 18.51
C ARG A 82 -1.80 -9.22 18.69
N LEU A 83 -1.65 -9.90 19.82
CA LEU A 83 -0.54 -10.81 20.08
C LEU A 83 -0.92 -12.22 19.62
N THR A 84 -0.05 -12.83 18.82
CA THR A 84 -0.27 -14.20 18.33
C THR A 84 1.02 -15.00 18.42
N ALA A 85 0.97 -16.31 18.15
CA ALA A 85 2.20 -17.10 18.08
C ALA A 85 2.98 -16.79 16.80
N GLU A 86 2.26 -16.51 15.71
CA GLU A 86 2.79 -16.28 14.36
C GLU A 86 3.55 -14.94 14.26
N ASN A 87 3.17 -13.93 15.05
CA ASN A 87 3.92 -12.67 15.15
C ASN A 87 5.06 -12.72 16.19
N GLY A 88 5.36 -13.89 16.75
CA GLY A 88 6.45 -14.11 17.69
C GLY A 88 6.18 -13.64 19.12
N ALA A 89 5.03 -13.02 19.40
CA ALA A 89 4.73 -12.46 20.72
C ALA A 89 4.68 -13.52 21.84
N LYS A 90 4.19 -14.74 21.53
CA LYS A 90 4.12 -15.81 22.53
C LYS A 90 5.49 -16.23 23.05
N ALA A 91 6.48 -16.35 22.16
CA ALA A 91 7.84 -16.70 22.55
C ALA A 91 8.51 -15.59 23.38
N LEU A 92 8.17 -14.33 23.11
CA LEU A 92 8.75 -13.18 23.81
C LEU A 92 8.15 -12.92 25.20
N LEU A 93 6.87 -13.25 25.41
CA LEU A 93 6.13 -12.80 26.61
C LEU A 93 5.79 -13.94 27.58
N LEU A 94 5.75 -15.19 27.09
CA LEU A 94 5.38 -16.33 27.95
C LEU A 94 6.54 -16.68 28.89
N GLY A 95 6.30 -16.60 30.20
CA GLY A 95 7.29 -16.91 31.25
C GLY A 95 7.98 -15.68 31.85
N GLU A 96 7.89 -14.53 31.20
CA GLU A 96 8.43 -13.25 31.69
C GLU A 96 7.54 -12.64 32.78
N PHE A 97 6.22 -12.76 32.65
CA PHE A 97 5.27 -12.20 33.62
C PHE A 97 5.02 -13.17 34.78
N LYS A 98 5.49 -12.77 35.95
CA LYS A 98 5.22 -13.45 37.23
C LYS A 98 4.61 -12.43 38.18
N VAL A 99 3.47 -12.78 38.77
CA VAL A 99 2.83 -12.00 39.83
C VAL A 99 3.06 -12.72 41.15
N GLU A 100 3.65 -12.00 42.10
CA GLU A 100 3.79 -12.45 43.46
C GLU A 100 2.55 -12.02 44.25
N VAL A 101 1.83 -12.98 44.81
CA VAL A 101 0.64 -12.76 45.63
C VAL A 101 0.97 -13.23 47.04
N THR A 102 0.85 -12.33 48.00
CA THR A 102 0.95 -12.67 49.43
C THR A 102 -0.42 -13.10 49.92
N ASN A 103 -0.49 -14.26 50.56
CA ASN A 103 -1.71 -14.80 51.15
C ASN A 103 -1.47 -15.10 52.62
N GLU A 104 -2.54 -15.07 53.41
CA GLU A 104 -2.52 -15.55 54.79
C GLU A 104 -2.21 -17.06 54.85
N CYS A 105 -1.43 -17.46 55.84
CA CYS A 105 -1.09 -18.85 56.05
C CYS A 105 -2.35 -19.65 56.42
N PRO A 106 -2.70 -20.71 55.69
CA PRO A 106 -3.89 -21.51 56.00
C PRO A 106 -3.83 -22.16 57.39
N ASP A 107 -2.63 -22.41 57.91
CA ASP A 107 -2.43 -23.06 59.22
C ASP A 107 -2.32 -22.06 60.38
N CYS A 108 -2.10 -20.77 60.09
CA CYS A 108 -1.90 -19.74 61.12
C CYS A 108 -2.91 -18.59 61.06
N GLY A 109 -3.68 -18.45 59.97
CA GLY A 109 -4.58 -17.31 59.75
C GLY A 109 -5.74 -17.22 60.74
N GLU A 110 -6.08 -18.32 61.42
CA GLU A 110 -7.12 -18.34 62.47
C GLU A 110 -6.54 -18.24 63.90
N LEU A 111 -5.22 -18.16 64.05
CA LEU A 111 -4.56 -18.06 65.36
C LEU A 111 -4.26 -16.59 65.69
N ASP A 112 -4.36 -16.24 66.98
CA ASP A 112 -4.00 -14.89 67.46
C ASP A 112 -2.49 -14.58 67.28
N GLU A 113 -1.65 -15.62 67.30
CA GLU A 113 -0.21 -15.54 67.04
C GLU A 113 0.21 -16.67 66.08
N PRO A 114 1.01 -16.37 65.04
CA PRO A 114 1.46 -17.37 64.08
C PRO A 114 2.40 -18.39 64.74
N ASN A 115 2.27 -19.66 64.35
CA ASN A 115 3.13 -20.71 64.89
C ASN A 115 4.57 -20.51 64.39
N GLU A 116 5.51 -20.28 65.32
CA GLU A 116 6.94 -20.07 65.06
C GLU A 116 7.61 -21.21 64.26
N HIS A 117 7.00 -22.41 64.25
CA HIS A 117 7.50 -23.59 63.53
C HIS A 117 6.55 -24.04 62.40
N CYS A 118 5.77 -23.12 61.82
CA CYS A 118 4.89 -23.43 60.70
C CYS A 118 5.67 -23.70 59.40
N GLU A 119 5.49 -24.87 58.80
CA GLU A 119 6.18 -25.28 57.56
C GLU A 119 5.81 -24.46 56.30
N ILE A 120 4.75 -23.66 56.38
CA ILE A 120 4.22 -22.89 55.24
C ILE A 120 4.67 -21.42 55.27
N CYS A 121 4.69 -20.81 56.46
CA CYS A 121 4.99 -19.38 56.62
C CYS A 121 6.20 -19.08 57.51
N ASP A 122 6.88 -20.10 58.05
CA ASP A 122 8.06 -19.97 58.92
C ASP A 122 7.87 -18.97 60.08
N GLY A 123 6.63 -18.85 60.60
CA GLY A 123 6.28 -17.95 61.70
C GLY A 123 5.87 -16.53 61.30
N GLU A 124 5.84 -16.20 59.99
CA GLU A 124 5.44 -14.87 59.50
C GLU A 124 3.92 -14.67 59.44
N GLY A 125 3.14 -15.77 59.48
CA GLY A 125 1.67 -15.73 59.36
C GLY A 125 1.13 -15.54 57.94
N GLU A 126 1.99 -15.18 56.98
CA GLU A 126 1.68 -15.04 55.56
C GLU A 126 2.73 -15.74 54.70
N TYR A 127 2.37 -16.14 53.48
CA TYR A 127 3.29 -16.72 52.50
C TYR A 127 3.11 -16.11 51.12
N SER A 128 4.20 -16.02 50.35
CA SER A 128 4.18 -15.48 49.00
C SER A 128 4.16 -16.59 47.95
N GLN A 129 3.22 -16.50 47.02
CA GLN A 129 3.10 -17.40 45.87
C GLN A 129 3.39 -16.66 44.57
N ARG A 130 4.28 -17.21 43.74
CA ARG A 130 4.58 -16.68 42.42
C ARG A 130 3.75 -17.39 41.36
N HIS A 131 2.78 -16.67 40.79
CA HIS A 131 1.96 -17.15 39.68
C HIS A 131 2.52 -16.67 38.34
N THR A 132 2.67 -17.59 37.40
CA THR A 132 2.92 -17.24 36.01
C THR A 132 1.61 -16.81 35.35
N ILE A 133 1.65 -15.69 34.62
CA ILE A 133 0.47 -15.21 33.90
C ILE A 133 0.27 -16.04 32.63
N SER A 134 -0.94 -16.56 32.45
CA SER A 134 -1.24 -17.41 31.30
C SER A 134 -1.24 -16.61 29.99
N TRP A 135 -0.98 -17.30 28.87
CA TRP A 135 -0.99 -16.67 27.55
C TRP A 135 -2.29 -15.94 27.24
N ASP A 136 -3.43 -16.48 27.68
CA ASP A 136 -4.73 -15.86 27.46
C ASP A 136 -4.92 -14.58 28.26
N GLN A 137 -4.42 -14.54 29.50
CA GLN A 137 -4.40 -13.33 30.32
C GLN A 137 -3.48 -12.25 29.73
N ILE A 138 -2.29 -12.64 29.21
CA ILE A 138 -1.38 -11.70 28.52
C ILE A 138 -2.07 -11.06 27.31
N LYS A 139 -2.76 -11.85 26.47
CA LYS A 139 -3.54 -11.32 25.33
C LYS A 139 -4.61 -10.34 25.77
N PHE A 140 -5.33 -10.66 26.85
CA PHE A 140 -6.40 -9.82 27.38
C PHE A 140 -5.88 -8.47 27.91
N ILE A 141 -4.82 -8.50 28.71
CA ILE A 141 -4.18 -7.28 29.23
C ILE A 141 -3.69 -6.42 28.06
N TYR A 142 -3.04 -7.05 27.07
CA TYR A 142 -2.58 -6.34 25.88
C TYR A 142 -3.72 -5.71 25.08
N SER A 143 -4.83 -6.42 24.87
CA SER A 143 -5.98 -5.85 24.15
C SER A 143 -6.55 -4.62 24.88
N LYS A 144 -6.56 -4.63 26.22
CA LYS A 144 -6.97 -3.47 27.01
C LYS A 144 -6.00 -2.30 26.89
N ALA A 145 -4.70 -2.56 26.87
CA ALA A 145 -3.70 -1.54 26.61
C ALA A 145 -3.86 -0.92 25.22
N VAL A 146 -4.07 -1.74 24.17
CA VAL A 146 -4.30 -1.24 22.80
C VAL A 146 -5.60 -0.44 22.71
N GLU A 147 -6.68 -0.88 23.36
CA GLU A 147 -7.96 -0.15 23.39
C GLU A 147 -7.84 1.22 24.06
N GLY A 148 -7.16 1.29 25.21
CA GLY A 148 -7.05 2.49 26.04
C GLY A 148 -5.95 3.46 25.61
N LEU A 149 -4.82 2.97 25.10
CA LEU A 149 -3.61 3.76 24.84
C LEU A 149 -3.37 4.04 23.35
N ARG A 150 -4.17 3.47 22.44
CA ARG A 150 -4.07 3.84 21.01
C ARG A 150 -4.27 5.35 20.87
N LEU A 151 -3.48 5.95 19.97
CA LEU A 151 -3.74 7.31 19.52
C LEU A 151 -5.17 7.36 18.98
N LYS A 152 -6.04 8.10 19.66
CA LYS A 152 -7.30 8.51 19.05
C LYS A 152 -6.91 9.46 17.91
N PRO A 153 -7.50 9.33 16.72
CA PRO A 153 -7.35 10.40 15.74
C PRO A 153 -7.73 11.69 16.45
N HIS A 154 -6.83 12.67 16.41
CA HIS A 154 -7.06 13.97 17.04
C HIS A 154 -8.45 14.40 16.59
N GLN A 155 -9.35 14.78 17.52
CA GLN A 155 -10.56 15.53 17.16
C GLN A 155 -10.16 16.96 16.75
N GLY A 156 -9.16 17.07 15.88
CA GLY A 156 -8.81 18.25 15.12
C GLY A 156 -8.92 17.81 13.68
N ILE A 157 -10.09 18.10 13.08
CA ILE A 157 -10.31 18.26 11.64
C ILE A 157 -9.38 17.38 10.76
N SER A 158 -9.41 16.06 10.94
CA SER A 158 -8.62 15.12 10.11
C SER A 158 -9.51 14.03 9.49
N GLY A 159 -10.78 14.36 9.28
CA GLY A 159 -11.74 13.59 8.50
C GLY A 159 -12.53 14.46 7.50
N GLN A 160 -12.24 15.76 7.45
CA GLN A 160 -12.60 16.61 6.32
C GLN A 160 -11.28 17.09 5.75
N GLU A 161 -11.08 16.90 4.45
CA GLU A 161 -9.94 17.44 3.70
C GLU A 161 -9.91 18.96 3.89
N GLY A 162 -9.17 19.40 4.91
CA GLY A 162 -9.07 20.80 5.27
C GLY A 162 -7.81 21.40 4.66
N LEU A 163 -7.95 22.50 3.93
CA LEU A 163 -6.82 23.25 3.40
C LEU A 163 -6.24 24.12 4.53
N THR A 164 -4.93 24.12 4.71
CA THR A 164 -4.26 24.98 5.70
C THR A 164 -3.37 26.00 5.01
N PHE A 165 -3.49 27.26 5.43
CA PHE A 165 -2.76 28.40 4.88
C PHE A 165 -1.92 29.03 5.99
N LYS A 166 -0.65 29.33 5.68
CA LYS A 166 0.28 29.98 6.61
C LYS A 166 0.45 31.44 6.26
N TYR A 167 0.25 32.32 7.23
CA TYR A 167 0.41 33.76 7.09
C TYR A 167 1.51 34.23 8.04
N ARG A 168 2.37 35.13 7.57
CA ARG A 168 3.42 35.77 8.39
C ARG A 168 3.07 37.24 8.53
N ASP A 169 3.01 37.72 9.76
CA ASP A 169 2.90 39.16 10.01
C ASP A 169 4.24 39.85 9.71
N PRO A 170 4.27 40.88 8.85
CA PRO A 170 5.51 41.51 8.41
C PRO A 170 6.20 42.36 9.48
N ALA A 171 5.51 42.76 10.55
CA ALA A 171 6.06 43.59 11.62
C ALA A 171 6.55 42.78 12.84
N SER A 172 5.83 41.71 13.19
CA SER A 172 6.12 40.87 14.36
C SER A 172 6.84 39.56 14.03
N SER A 173 6.97 39.22 12.74
CA SER A 173 7.50 37.92 12.26
C SER A 173 6.75 36.69 12.77
N GLU A 174 5.61 36.88 13.43
CA GLU A 174 4.77 35.81 13.95
C GLU A 174 4.07 35.08 12.79
N VAL A 175 4.08 33.75 12.84
CA VAL A 175 3.42 32.91 11.83
C VAL A 175 2.12 32.37 12.41
N ARG A 176 1.01 32.64 11.72
CA ARG A 176 -0.32 32.12 12.05
C ARG A 176 -0.74 31.11 10.99
N ILE A 177 -1.41 30.04 11.42
CA ILE A 177 -1.93 28.99 10.55
C ILE A 177 -3.45 29.04 10.62
N VAL A 178 -4.09 29.14 9.46
CA VAL A 178 -5.54 29.13 9.32
C VAL A 178 -5.93 27.87 8.56
N GLY A 179 -6.86 27.10 9.10
CA GLY A 179 -7.46 25.95 8.42
C GLY A 179 -8.83 26.32 7.86
N LEU A 180 -9.16 25.82 6.68
CA LEU A 180 -10.49 25.85 6.10
C LEU A 180 -10.95 24.42 5.84
N THR A 181 -12.20 24.13 6.16
CA THR A 181 -12.85 22.86 5.82
C THR A 181 -13.33 22.85 4.38
N LYS A 182 -13.54 21.66 3.80
CA LYS A 182 -14.15 21.49 2.47
C LYS A 182 -15.48 22.26 2.34
N ALA A 183 -16.31 22.27 3.39
CA ALA A 183 -17.58 23.00 3.40
C ALA A 183 -17.38 24.53 3.33
N GLU A 184 -16.44 25.09 4.10
CA GLU A 184 -16.15 26.53 4.09
C GLU A 184 -15.57 26.99 2.74
N VAL A 185 -14.74 26.15 2.11
CA VAL A 185 -14.21 26.41 0.76
C VAL A 185 -15.31 26.33 -0.29
N GLU A 186 -16.19 25.33 -0.19
CA GLU A 186 -17.31 25.13 -1.09
C GLU A 186 -18.32 26.28 -1.05
N GLU A 187 -18.61 26.82 0.13
CA GLU A 187 -19.48 27.98 0.30
C GLU A 187 -18.81 29.26 -0.23
N GLY A 188 -17.51 29.45 0.05
CA GLY A 188 -16.78 30.63 -0.38
C GLY A 188 -16.39 30.67 -1.87
N MET A 189 -16.44 29.54 -2.58
CA MET A 189 -16.00 29.41 -3.98
C MET A 189 -17.08 28.88 -4.93
N GLN A 190 -18.36 28.99 -4.56
CA GLN A 190 -19.48 28.48 -5.35
C GLN A 190 -19.44 28.94 -6.82
N ASP A 191 -19.19 30.22 -7.07
CA ASP A 191 -19.13 30.80 -8.41
C ASP A 191 -17.98 30.21 -9.24
N THR A 192 -16.80 30.05 -8.65
CA THR A 192 -15.63 29.45 -9.32
C THR A 192 -15.87 27.98 -9.67
N LEU A 193 -16.61 27.25 -8.83
CA LEU A 193 -16.97 25.86 -9.09
C LEU A 193 -17.99 25.75 -10.23
N HIS A 194 -18.99 26.63 -10.25
CA HIS A 194 -19.97 26.70 -11.34
C HIS A 194 -19.32 27.08 -12.67
N GLU A 195 -18.44 28.09 -12.71
CA GLU A 195 -17.71 28.46 -13.93
C GLU A 195 -16.92 27.29 -14.52
N LYS A 196 -16.24 26.52 -13.66
CA LYS A 196 -15.51 25.32 -14.10
C LYS A 196 -16.42 24.22 -14.62
N LEU A 197 -17.59 24.02 -14.01
CA LEU A 197 -18.58 23.05 -14.49
C LEU A 197 -19.12 23.47 -15.85
N THR A 198 -19.52 24.73 -16.01
CA THR A 198 -19.99 25.28 -17.28
C THR A 198 -18.93 25.11 -18.36
N ALA A 199 -17.66 25.40 -18.08
CA ALA A 199 -16.56 25.21 -19.03
C ALA A 199 -16.34 23.75 -19.45
N GLN A 200 -16.61 22.77 -18.57
CA GLN A 200 -16.52 21.35 -18.92
C GLN A 200 -17.68 20.88 -19.80
N LEU A 201 -18.87 21.44 -19.58
CA LEU A 201 -20.09 21.04 -20.29
C LEU A 201 -20.27 21.77 -21.63
N CYS A 202 -19.68 22.96 -21.77
CA CYS A 202 -19.94 23.83 -22.91
C CYS A 202 -19.11 23.42 -24.14
N GLN A 203 -19.75 22.80 -25.13
CA GLN A 203 -19.15 22.33 -26.39
C GLN A 203 -19.79 22.99 -27.61
N CYS A 204 -20.01 24.31 -27.56
CA CYS A 204 -20.78 24.99 -28.60
C CYS A 204 -19.93 25.21 -29.87
N GLU A 205 -20.50 24.85 -31.01
CA GLU A 205 -19.98 25.22 -32.32
C GLU A 205 -20.71 26.47 -32.84
N PRO A 206 -20.02 27.38 -33.56
CA PRO A 206 -20.67 28.55 -34.15
C PRO A 206 -21.66 28.12 -35.24
N VAL A 207 -22.90 28.64 -35.17
CA VAL A 207 -23.96 28.31 -36.14
C VAL A 207 -23.97 29.37 -37.26
N GLY A 208 -23.42 29.03 -38.44
CA GLY A 208 -23.50 29.85 -39.64
C GLY A 208 -22.40 30.92 -39.80
N GLU A 209 -22.57 31.85 -40.76
CA GLU A 209 -21.57 32.89 -41.11
C GLU A 209 -21.47 34.03 -40.08
N THR A 210 -22.35 34.06 -39.08
CA THR A 210 -22.26 35.03 -37.98
C THR A 210 -21.57 34.38 -36.80
N ASN A 211 -20.50 35.00 -36.29
CA ASN A 211 -19.72 34.57 -35.12
C ASN A 211 -20.49 34.58 -33.78
N VAL A 212 -21.83 34.48 -33.83
CA VAL A 212 -22.72 34.46 -32.67
C VAL A 212 -23.01 33.00 -32.33
N ALA A 213 -22.35 32.49 -31.29
CA ALA A 213 -22.71 31.21 -30.69
C ALA A 213 -23.85 31.45 -29.69
N ASP A 214 -25.08 31.16 -30.10
CA ASP A 214 -26.27 31.31 -29.25
C ASP A 214 -26.37 30.09 -28.32
N CYS A 215 -25.49 30.04 -27.32
CA CYS A 215 -25.31 28.86 -26.49
C CYS A 215 -25.69 29.08 -25.04
N ASN A 216 -26.70 28.35 -24.58
CA ASN A 216 -27.25 28.48 -23.24
C ASN A 216 -26.64 27.48 -22.23
N CYS A 217 -25.31 27.36 -22.24
CA CYS A 217 -24.60 26.46 -21.32
C CYS A 217 -24.79 26.85 -19.86
N ASN A 218 -25.02 28.14 -19.59
CA ASN A 218 -25.13 28.66 -18.24
C ASN A 218 -26.45 28.23 -17.58
N ASP A 219 -27.57 28.27 -18.31
CA ASP A 219 -28.86 27.81 -17.78
C ASP A 219 -28.86 26.28 -17.59
N TYR A 220 -28.20 25.54 -18.49
CA TYR A 220 -28.06 24.08 -18.33
C TYR A 220 -27.17 23.70 -17.15
N ALA A 221 -26.03 24.38 -16.97
CA ALA A 221 -25.14 24.14 -15.82
C ALA A 221 -25.81 24.50 -14.48
N ALA A 222 -26.73 25.47 -14.47
CA ALA A 222 -27.50 25.86 -13.29
C ALA A 222 -28.50 24.79 -12.81
N GLU A 223 -28.84 23.80 -13.63
CA GLU A 223 -29.71 22.68 -13.23
C GLU A 223 -28.97 21.60 -12.43
N PHE A 224 -27.62 21.62 -12.40
CA PHE A 224 -26.85 20.62 -11.69
C PHE A 224 -26.73 20.94 -10.19
N GLU A 225 -27.20 20.00 -9.37
CA GLU A 225 -27.03 20.04 -7.92
C GLU A 225 -25.79 19.26 -7.48
N ARG A 226 -25.06 19.79 -6.50
CA ARG A 226 -23.90 19.13 -5.92
C ARG A 226 -24.32 17.98 -5.00
N VAL A 227 -23.88 16.77 -5.31
CA VAL A 227 -24.10 15.58 -4.47
C VAL A 227 -22.97 15.47 -3.43
N ALA A 228 -23.31 15.23 -2.17
CA ALA A 228 -22.32 14.95 -1.13
C ALA A 228 -21.66 13.58 -1.35
N ASP A 229 -20.35 13.48 -1.10
CA ASP A 229 -19.63 12.21 -1.17
C ASP A 229 -20.24 11.19 -0.19
N GLN A 230 -21.01 10.22 -0.70
CA GLN A 230 -21.43 9.08 0.10
C GLN A 230 -20.24 8.16 0.33
N ALA A 231 -19.63 8.28 1.50
CA ALA A 231 -18.63 7.33 1.97
C ALA A 231 -19.28 5.94 2.14
N GLY A 232 -19.03 5.06 1.16
CA GLY A 232 -19.11 3.60 1.36
C GLY A 232 -20.36 2.90 0.82
N GLN A 233 -20.42 2.68 -0.49
CA GLN A 233 -21.03 1.46 -1.03
C GLN A 233 -20.37 1.07 -2.35
N ARG A 234 -19.29 0.29 -2.29
CA ARG A 234 -18.78 -0.43 -3.47
C ARG A 234 -19.62 -1.70 -3.60
N PRO A 235 -20.42 -1.90 -4.67
CA PRO A 235 -21.10 -3.18 -4.86
C PRO A 235 -20.04 -4.29 -4.99
N PRO A 236 -20.32 -5.51 -4.48
CA PRO A 236 -19.36 -6.60 -4.50
C PRO A 236 -19.03 -6.95 -5.95
N VAL A 237 -17.76 -6.75 -6.34
CA VAL A 237 -17.25 -7.24 -7.61
C VAL A 237 -16.98 -8.74 -7.41
N THR A 238 -17.93 -9.58 -7.83
CA THR A 238 -17.70 -11.02 -7.98
C THR A 238 -16.81 -11.24 -9.20
N VAL A 239 -15.51 -11.47 -8.96
CA VAL A 239 -14.59 -11.93 -9.99
C VAL A 239 -14.86 -13.42 -10.21
N ILE A 240 -15.61 -13.75 -11.26
CA ILE A 240 -15.69 -15.11 -11.78
C ILE A 240 -14.43 -15.31 -12.64
N LEU A 241 -13.46 -16.07 -12.13
CA LEU A 241 -12.32 -16.52 -12.91
C LEU A 241 -12.79 -17.56 -13.94
N PRO A 242 -12.53 -17.39 -15.25
CA PRO A 242 -12.82 -18.43 -16.21
C PRO A 242 -11.88 -19.63 -15.99
N ASP A 243 -12.43 -20.84 -16.13
CA ASP A 243 -11.71 -22.09 -15.98
C ASP A 243 -10.46 -22.16 -16.87
N ARG A 244 -9.36 -22.65 -16.28
CA ARG A 244 -8.13 -22.99 -17.00
C ARG A 244 -8.42 -24.08 -18.02
N LYS A 245 -8.55 -23.72 -19.30
CA LYS A 245 -8.44 -24.68 -20.39
C LYS A 245 -6.96 -25.06 -20.58
N GLY A 246 -6.72 -26.37 -20.66
CA GLY A 246 -5.40 -27.00 -20.81
C GLY A 246 -4.70 -26.71 -22.15
N PRO A 247 -3.57 -27.38 -22.41
CA PRO A 247 -2.61 -27.00 -23.44
C PRO A 247 -3.10 -27.37 -24.85
N HIS A 248 -2.69 -26.56 -25.82
CA HIS A 248 -2.98 -26.62 -27.27
C HIS A 248 -4.36 -26.14 -27.73
N GLU A 249 -4.41 -24.89 -28.21
CA GLU A 249 -4.84 -24.56 -29.59
C GLU A 249 -4.72 -23.04 -29.77
N TYR A 250 -3.65 -22.58 -30.42
CA TYR A 250 -3.69 -21.31 -31.15
C TYR A 250 -3.63 -21.66 -32.63
N ARG A 251 -4.78 -21.56 -33.28
CA ARG A 251 -4.89 -21.56 -34.73
C ARG A 251 -4.62 -20.13 -35.22
N ASP A 252 -3.77 -20.07 -36.25
CA ASP A 252 -3.54 -18.96 -37.17
C ASP A 252 -2.59 -17.84 -36.71
N ALA A 253 -1.28 -18.08 -36.93
CA ALA A 253 -0.22 -17.08 -36.96
C ALA A 253 0.60 -17.22 -38.26
N SER A 254 -0.01 -16.93 -39.41
CA SER A 254 0.66 -16.99 -40.73
C SER A 254 1.42 -15.71 -41.12
N TYR A 255 1.78 -14.82 -40.18
CA TYR A 255 2.44 -13.55 -40.54
C TYR A 255 3.74 -13.20 -39.78
N THR A 256 4.19 -14.00 -38.81
CA THR A 256 5.45 -13.69 -38.07
C THR A 256 6.45 -14.85 -38.02
N GLN A 257 6.15 -16.00 -38.64
CA GLN A 257 6.90 -17.23 -38.40
C GLN A 257 8.10 -17.48 -39.33
N THR A 258 8.33 -16.65 -40.36
CA THR A 258 9.37 -16.96 -41.36
C THR A 258 10.74 -16.33 -41.07
N CYS A 259 10.83 -15.27 -40.24
CA CYS A 259 12.11 -14.62 -39.93
C CYS A 259 12.69 -15.00 -38.55
N MET A 260 11.89 -15.44 -37.59
CA MET A 260 12.38 -15.70 -36.21
C MET A 260 12.58 -17.18 -35.86
N ALA A 261 12.05 -18.13 -36.63
CA ALA A 261 12.05 -19.54 -36.23
C ALA A 261 13.32 -20.32 -36.59
N ASN A 262 14.05 -19.92 -37.64
CA ASN A 262 15.14 -20.75 -38.18
C ASN A 262 16.52 -20.39 -37.63
N GLU A 263 16.73 -19.16 -37.17
CA GLU A 263 18.05 -18.72 -36.65
C GLU A 263 18.10 -18.65 -35.11
N TRP A 264 16.96 -18.47 -34.44
CA TRP A 264 16.89 -18.43 -32.97
C TRP A 264 17.19 -19.78 -32.32
N ASN A 265 16.74 -20.88 -32.93
CA ASN A 265 17.05 -22.23 -32.46
C ASN A 265 18.54 -22.58 -32.64
N ALA A 266 19.18 -22.08 -33.70
CA ALA A 266 20.63 -22.24 -33.90
C ALA A 266 21.45 -21.46 -32.85
N CYS A 267 20.94 -20.31 -32.40
CA CYS A 267 21.58 -19.51 -31.36
C CYS A 267 21.43 -20.14 -29.96
N ILE A 268 20.28 -20.75 -29.66
CA ILE A 268 20.07 -21.49 -28.41
C ILE A 268 20.93 -22.77 -28.38
N ASP A 269 20.98 -23.54 -29.46
CA ASP A 269 21.80 -24.78 -29.50
C ASP A 269 23.30 -24.51 -29.35
N ALA A 270 23.79 -23.35 -29.82
CA ALA A 270 25.17 -22.92 -29.62
C ALA A 270 25.50 -22.54 -28.16
N ILE A 271 24.51 -22.12 -27.37
CA ILE A 271 24.69 -21.76 -25.95
C ILE A 271 24.72 -23.02 -25.08
N THR A 272 23.93 -24.05 -25.42
CA THR A 272 23.87 -25.31 -24.66
C THR A 272 25.15 -26.14 -24.79
N TYR A 273 25.88 -26.05 -25.91
CA TYR A 273 27.13 -26.79 -26.12
C TYR A 273 28.38 -26.18 -25.47
N ARG A 274 28.29 -24.97 -24.89
CA ARG A 274 29.45 -24.28 -24.29
C ARG A 274 29.53 -24.37 -22.76
N TRP A 275 28.56 -25.02 -22.14
CA TRP A 275 28.47 -25.23 -20.68
C TRP A 275 28.17 -26.71 -20.33
N GLY A 276 28.75 -27.64 -21.11
CA GLY A 276 28.90 -29.05 -20.77
C GLY A 276 30.36 -29.38 -20.50
#